data_AF-A0A3S0XB76-F1
#
_entry.id   AF-A0A3S0XB76-F1
#
_cell.length_a   1.000
_cell.length_b   1.000
_cell.length_c   1.000
_cell.angle_alpha   90.00
_cell.angle_beta   90.00
_cell.angle_gamma   90.00
#
_symmetry.space_group_name_H-M   'P 1'
#
loop_
_entity.id
_entity.type
_entity.pdbx_description
1 polymer ?
#
loop_
_entity_poly.entity_id
_entity_poly.type
_entity_poly.pdbx_seq_one_letter_code
_entity_poly.pdbx_strand_id
1 'polypeptide(L)'
;MDTFALDPVRALISRTRVAEMKSLGWRVVGPGEEGSFLMEGPELGGGPERLVQPLGSLFDDLIARALERADAIDQQTSRRAARHAA
;
A
#
# COMPACT_ATOMS: atom_id res chain seq x y z
N MET A 1 19.00 -18.39 -31.31
CA MET A 1 18.12 -18.29 -30.14
C MET A 1 18.17 -16.84 -29.74
N ASP A 2 17.24 -16.04 -30.27
CA ASP A 2 17.14 -14.64 -29.89
C ASP A 2 16.50 -14.60 -28.50
N THR A 3 17.32 -14.35 -27.49
CA THR A 3 16.84 -13.96 -26.17
C THR A 3 16.05 -12.69 -26.39
N PHE A 4 14.72 -12.74 -26.20
CA PHE A 4 13.88 -11.54 -26.11
C PHE A 4 14.37 -10.74 -24.91
N ALA A 5 15.37 -9.88 -25.12
CA ALA A 5 15.79 -8.92 -24.14
C ALA A 5 14.64 -7.91 -24.04
N LEU A 6 13.78 -8.10 -23.04
CA LEU A 6 12.78 -7.10 -22.68
C LEU A 6 13.55 -5.81 -22.34
N ASP A 7 13.20 -4.73 -23.03
CA ASP A 7 13.85 -3.44 -22.79
C ASP A 7 13.62 -3.02 -21.33
N PRO A 8 14.67 -2.55 -20.64
CA PRO A 8 14.54 -2.15 -19.25
C PRO A 8 13.69 -0.87 -19.13
N VAL A 9 12.82 -0.85 -18.12
CA VAL A 9 11.85 0.24 -17.92
C VAL A 9 12.49 1.35 -17.09
N ARG A 10 12.20 2.62 -17.46
CA ARG A 10 12.65 3.80 -16.73
C ARG A 10 11.51 4.43 -15.94
N ALA A 11 11.78 4.80 -14.68
CA ALA A 11 10.82 5.45 -13.81
C ALA A 11 11.50 6.43 -12.85
N LEU A 12 10.75 7.46 -12.41
CA LEU A 12 11.13 8.31 -11.29
C LEU A 12 10.80 7.61 -9.98
N ILE A 13 11.82 7.35 -9.17
CA ILE A 13 11.72 6.64 -7.90
C ILE A 13 12.03 7.60 -6.77
N SER A 14 11.16 7.65 -5.76
CA SER A 14 11.42 8.42 -4.53
C SER A 14 12.75 8.04 -3.88
N ARG A 15 13.48 9.03 -3.37
CA ARG A 15 14.76 8.87 -2.66
C ARG A 15 14.67 7.85 -1.53
N THR A 16 13.53 7.75 -0.85
CA THR A 16 13.33 6.80 0.25
C THR A 16 13.23 5.34 -0.21
N ARG A 17 12.88 5.08 -1.47
CA ARG A 17 12.72 3.74 -2.05
C ARG A 17 13.91 3.26 -2.87
N VAL A 18 14.94 4.08 -3.08
CA VAL A 18 16.11 3.74 -3.92
C VAL A 18 16.79 2.45 -3.47
N ALA A 19 16.94 2.23 -2.15
CA ALA A 19 17.58 1.03 -1.61
C ALA A 19 16.77 -0.24 -1.92
N GLU A 20 15.44 -0.18 -1.73
CA GLU A 20 14.50 -1.24 -2.08
C GLU A 20 14.58 -1.54 -3.59
N MET A 21 14.48 -0.52 -4.44
CA MET A 21 14.51 -0.71 -5.89
C MET A 21 15.85 -1.31 -6.36
N LYS A 22 16.98 -0.93 -5.74
CA LYS A 22 18.28 -1.57 -6.02
C LYS A 22 18.29 -3.06 -5.68
N SER A 23 17.66 -3.48 -4.58
CA SER A 23 17.53 -4.92 -4.26
C SER A 23 16.65 -5.68 -5.27
N LEU A 24 15.73 -4.98 -5.94
CA LEU A 24 14.89 -5.51 -7.02
C LEU A 24 15.57 -5.44 -8.41
N GLY A 25 16.88 -5.15 -8.45
CA GLY A 25 17.65 -5.11 -9.69
C GLY A 25 17.57 -3.79 -10.46
N TRP A 26 17.02 -2.72 -9.88
CA TRP A 26 17.01 -1.41 -10.51
C TRP A 26 18.32 -0.66 -10.32
N ARG A 27 18.75 0.08 -11.35
CA ARG A 27 19.94 0.95 -11.36
C ARG A 27 19.53 2.41 -11.46
N VAL A 28 20.28 3.30 -10.80
CA VAL A 28 20.12 4.74 -10.99
C VAL A 28 20.75 5.14 -12.32
N VAL A 29 20.01 5.90 -13.14
CA VAL A 29 20.48 6.38 -14.46
C VAL A 29 20.67 7.90 -14.50
N GLY A 30 20.08 8.63 -13.56
CA GLY A 30 20.26 10.08 -13.49
C GLY A 30 19.52 10.73 -12.32
N PRO A 31 19.72 12.05 -12.15
CA PRO A 31 18.91 12.83 -11.22
C PRO A 31 17.44 12.81 -11.67
N GLY A 32 16.52 12.77 -10.71
CA GLY A 32 15.10 13.01 -10.93
C GLY A 32 14.70 14.42 -10.51
N GLU A 33 13.40 14.63 -10.32
CA GLU A 33 12.86 15.80 -9.63
C GLU A 33 13.19 15.77 -8.12
N GLU A 34 12.87 16.85 -7.41
CA GLU A 34 13.19 16.98 -5.99
C GLU A 34 12.67 15.80 -5.16
N GLY A 35 13.59 15.13 -4.46
CA GLY A 35 13.28 13.94 -3.68
C GLY A 35 13.16 12.64 -4.50
N SER A 36 13.57 12.62 -5.77
CA SER A 36 13.51 11.43 -6.63
C SER A 36 14.77 11.20 -7.48
N PHE A 37 14.89 9.99 -8.02
CA PHE A 37 15.94 9.58 -8.95
C PHE A 37 15.32 8.91 -10.17
N LEU A 38 15.87 9.20 -11.35
CA LEU A 38 15.55 8.41 -12.53
C LEU A 38 16.28 7.08 -12.42
N MET A 39 15.52 5.98 -12.40
CA MET A 39 16.04 4.62 -12.30
C MET A 39 15.55 3.78 -13.47
N GLU A 40 16.36 2.80 -13.85
CA GLU A 40 16.10 1.82 -14.89
C GLU A 40 16.13 0.42 -14.26
N GLY A 41 15.15 -0.43 -14.55
CA GLY A 41 15.08 -1.76 -13.95
C GLY A 41 14.42 -2.78 -14.86
N PRO A 42 14.40 -4.06 -14.43
CA PRO A 42 13.67 -5.07 -15.16
C PRO A 42 12.21 -4.65 -15.28
N GLU A 43 11.58 -4.94 -16.42
CA GLU A 43 10.13 -4.87 -16.50
C GLU A 43 9.58 -5.69 -15.33
N LEU A 44 8.85 -5.04 -14.42
CA LEU A 44 8.15 -5.74 -13.35
C LEU A 44 7.06 -6.54 -14.06
N GLY A 45 7.42 -7.76 -14.49
CA GLY A 45 6.53 -8.71 -15.15
C GLY A 45 5.30 -8.88 -14.28
N GLY A 46 4.23 -8.20 -14.66
CA GLY A 46 3.05 -8.03 -13.83
C GLY A 46 2.33 -6.73 -14.17
N GLY A 47 1.79 -6.63 -15.40
CA GLY A 47 0.53 -5.87 -15.55
C GLY A 47 -0.40 -6.34 -14.42
N PRO A 48 -1.08 -5.40 -13.72
CA PRO A 48 -1.43 -5.52 -12.31
C PRO A 48 -1.74 -6.96 -11.99
N GLU A 49 -0.78 -7.66 -11.37
CA GLU A 49 -1.05 -9.01 -10.90
C GLU A 49 -2.23 -8.82 -9.99
N ARG A 50 -3.34 -9.35 -10.52
CA ARG A 50 -4.68 -8.91 -10.26
C ARG A 50 -4.78 -8.89 -8.74
N LEU A 51 -4.93 -7.71 -8.12
CA LEU A 51 -5.42 -7.62 -6.76
C LEU A 51 -6.84 -8.20 -6.81
N VAL A 52 -6.95 -9.53 -6.86
CA VAL A 52 -8.20 -10.30 -6.77
C VAL A 52 -8.54 -10.46 -5.30
N GLN A 53 -8.17 -9.48 -4.48
CA GLN A 53 -8.91 -9.21 -3.28
C GLN A 53 -9.76 -7.99 -3.62
N PRO A 54 -11.11 -8.11 -3.60
CA PRO A 54 -11.96 -6.94 -3.73
C PRO A 54 -11.43 -5.89 -2.75
N LEU A 55 -11.16 -4.67 -3.22
CA LEU A 55 -10.62 -3.59 -2.38
C LEU A 55 -11.40 -3.43 -1.05
N GLY A 56 -12.67 -3.86 -1.02
CA GLY A 56 -13.48 -3.96 0.18
C GLY A 56 -12.87 -4.77 1.33
N SER A 57 -12.22 -5.92 1.05
CA SER A 57 -11.73 -6.80 2.13
C SER A 57 -10.46 -6.31 2.81
N LEU A 58 -9.75 -5.36 2.20
CA LEU A 58 -8.52 -4.79 2.79
C LEU A 58 -8.80 -3.99 4.06
N PHE A 59 -10.01 -3.42 4.17
CA PHE A 59 -10.37 -2.54 5.27
C PHE A 59 -11.31 -3.20 6.28
N ASP A 60 -11.68 -4.47 6.10
CA ASP A 60 -12.64 -5.19 6.96
C ASP A 60 -12.21 -5.16 8.44
N ASP A 61 -10.92 -5.37 8.73
CA ASP A 61 -10.40 -5.32 10.10
C ASP A 61 -10.50 -3.93 10.73
N LEU A 62 -10.33 -2.87 9.93
CA LEU A 62 -10.46 -1.49 10.39
C LEU A 62 -11.92 -1.12 10.63
N ILE A 63 -12.83 -1.59 9.75
CA ILE A 63 -14.27 -1.42 9.88
C ILE A 63 -14.78 -2.17 11.11
N ALA A 64 -14.38 -3.43 11.30
CA ALA A 64 -14.76 -4.24 12.45
C ALA A 64 -14.36 -3.57 13.77
N ARG A 65 -13.11 -3.10 13.88
CA ARG A 65 -12.64 -2.37 15.07
C ARG A 65 -13.35 -1.04 15.30
N ALA A 66 -13.79 -0.36 14.23
CA ALA A 66 -14.55 0.87 14.35
C ALA A 66 -15.97 0.59 14.89
N LEU A 67 -16.61 -0.47 14.41
CA LEU A 67 -17.93 -0.92 14.88
C LEU A 67 -17.89 -1.40 16.33
N GLU A 68 -16.91 -2.23 16.71
CA GLU A 68 -16.74 -2.67 18.11
C GLU A 68 -16.58 -1.48 19.08
N ARG A 69 -15.86 -0.44 18.65
CA ARG A 69 -15.69 0.77 19.46
C ARG A 69 -17.01 1.53 19.60
N ALA A 70 -17.80 1.63 18.53
CA ALA A 70 -19.11 2.28 18.57
C ALA A 70 -20.06 1.51 19.51
N ASP A 71 -20.14 0.19 19.38
CA ASP A 71 -20.97 -0.67 20.24
C ASP A 71 -20.58 -0.54 21.72
N ALA A 72 -19.29 -0.48 22.03
CA ALA A 72 -18.83 -0.30 23.41
C ALA A 72 -19.27 1.04 24.01
N ILE A 73 -19.22 2.11 23.21
CA ILE A 73 -19.68 3.46 23.62
C ILE A 73 -21.18 3.46 23.85
N ASP A 74 -21.95 2.84 22.95
CA ASP A 74 -23.40 2.75 23.07
C ASP A 74 -23.81 1.97 24.31
N GLN A 75 -23.19 0.81 24.57
CA GLN A 75 -23.44 0.03 25.79
C GLN A 75 -23.10 0.80 27.06
N GLN A 76 -21.99 1.56 27.07
CA GLN A 76 -21.62 2.39 28.21
C GLN A 76 -22.64 3.51 28.45
N THR A 77 -23.14 4.11 27.38
CA THR A 77 -24.16 5.18 27.43
C THR A 77 -25.49 4.63 27.93
N SER A 78 -25.96 3.50 27.41
CA SER A 78 -27.17 2.83 27.88
C SER A 78 -27.09 2.39 29.34
N ARG A 79 -25.93 1.86 29.78
CA ARG A 79 -25.72 1.50 31.20
C ARG A 79 -25.73 2.71 32.12
N ARG A 80 -25.19 3.86 31.68
CA ARG A 80 -25.27 5.11 32.44
C ARG A 80 -26.71 5.61 32.52
N ALA A 81 -27.45 5.62 31.41
CA ALA A 81 -28.86 6.02 31.39
C ALA A 81 -29.73 5.13 32.29
N ALA A 82 -29.54 3.80 32.25
CA ALA A 82 -30.26 2.86 33.11
C ALA A 82 -29.95 3.04 34.61
N ARG A 83 -28.72 3.42 34.97
CA ARG A 83 -28.34 3.75 36.36
C ARG A 83 -28.90 5.09 36.84
N HIS A 84 -29.21 6.03 35.94
CA HIS A 84 -29.85 7.29 36.28
C HIS A 84 -31.38 7.21 36.35
N ALA A 85 -31.98 6.15 35.80
CA ALA A 85 -33.42 5.91 35.78
C ALA A 85 -33.91 4.99 36.92
N ALA A 86 -33.00 4.46 37.74
CA ALA A 86 -33.28 3.67 38.95
C ALA A 86 -32.98 4.50 40.21
#